data_AF-A0A964UIP2-F1
#
_entry.id   AF-A0A964UIP2-F1
#
_cell.length_a   1.000
_cell.length_b   1.000
_cell.length_c   1.000
_cell.angle_alpha   90.00
_cell.angle_beta   90.00
_cell.angle_gamma   90.00
#
_symmetry.space_group_name_H-M   'P 1'
#
loop_
_entity.id
_entity.type
_entity.pdbx_description
1 polymer ?
#
loop_
_entity_poly.entity_id
_entity_poly.type
_entity_poly.pdbx_seq_one_letter_code
_entity_poly.pdbx_strand_id
1 'polypeptide(L)'
;MSAADGADRSLGQLVASATAEMSALVHDEIALAKAQLRQDVKRAGIGSGAFLAAGAVLIFSLPMLSFALAYGIQSWSGWHLSVCFLLSFAANVLVAVLLALIGVAFAKKAKKGKGPQKTVASAKETAAVLQNVKPHPRPVTASTTGLSIEKPADTAAVARSSS
;
A
#
# COMPACT_ATOMS: atom_id res chain seq x y z
N MET A 1 -25.85 -26.26 -27.41
CA MET A 1 -26.16 -27.60 -26.88
C MET A 1 -25.44 -27.76 -25.55
N SER A 2 -26.16 -27.71 -24.43
CA SER A 2 -25.91 -28.45 -23.17
C SER A 2 -26.79 -27.85 -22.08
N ALA A 3 -28.01 -28.39 -21.94
CA ALA A 3 -28.93 -28.10 -20.84
C ALA A 3 -29.31 -29.40 -20.09
N ALA A 4 -28.51 -30.47 -20.24
CA ALA A 4 -28.86 -31.81 -19.76
C ALA A 4 -27.72 -32.53 -18.99
N ASP A 5 -26.70 -31.81 -18.51
CA ASP A 5 -25.54 -32.40 -17.81
C ASP A 5 -25.50 -32.04 -16.31
N GLY A 6 -26.68 -31.74 -15.74
CA GLY A 6 -26.84 -31.16 -14.41
C GLY A 6 -26.93 -32.13 -13.24
N ALA A 7 -27.06 -33.44 -13.50
CA ALA A 7 -27.34 -34.43 -12.45
C ALA A 7 -26.11 -35.20 -11.93
N ASP A 8 -24.96 -35.18 -12.62
CA ASP A 8 -23.79 -36.03 -12.29
C ASP A 8 -22.46 -35.27 -12.20
N ARG A 9 -22.49 -33.94 -11.98
CA ARG A 9 -21.25 -33.27 -11.55
C ARG A 9 -20.95 -33.70 -10.13
N SER A 10 -19.94 -34.56 -9.97
CA SER A 10 -19.50 -34.99 -8.64
C SER A 10 -19.17 -33.77 -7.79
N LEU A 11 -19.45 -33.84 -6.48
CA LEU A 11 -19.10 -32.77 -5.54
C LEU A 11 -17.64 -32.35 -5.66
N GLY A 12 -16.75 -33.28 -6.02
CA GLY A 12 -15.35 -33.00 -6.31
C GLY A 12 -15.14 -32.06 -7.49
N GLN A 13 -15.92 -32.17 -8.57
CA GLN A 13 -15.83 -31.26 -9.70
C GLN A 13 -16.40 -29.86 -9.42
N LEU A 14 -17.47 -29.76 -8.62
CA LEU A 14 -18.03 -28.48 -8.17
C LEU A 14 -17.06 -27.72 -7.25
N VAL A 15 -16.43 -28.43 -6.32
CA VAL A 15 -15.41 -27.85 -5.44
C VAL A 15 -14.16 -27.46 -6.24
N ALA A 16 -13.73 -28.29 -7.19
CA ALA A 16 -12.61 -27.97 -8.07
C ALA A 16 -12.88 -26.71 -8.92
N SER A 17 -14.08 -26.58 -9.50
CA SER A 17 -14.44 -25.39 -10.29
C SER A 17 -14.55 -24.13 -9.43
N ALA A 18 -15.16 -24.22 -8.25
CA ALA A 18 -15.26 -23.09 -7.33
C ALA A 18 -13.88 -22.63 -6.83
N THR A 19 -12.96 -23.56 -6.59
CA THR A 19 -11.57 -23.25 -6.20
C THR A 19 -10.79 -22.62 -7.36
N ALA A 20 -11.05 -23.07 -8.60
CA ALA A 20 -10.44 -22.50 -9.79
C ALA A 20 -10.91 -21.05 -10.03
N GLU A 21 -12.21 -20.75 -9.87
CA GLU A 21 -12.73 -19.39 -9.98
C GLU A 21 -12.20 -18.46 -8.89
N MET A 22 -12.09 -18.96 -7.64
CA MET A 22 -11.43 -18.19 -6.58
C MET A 22 -9.96 -17.91 -6.89
N SER A 23 -9.22 -18.87 -7.44
CA SER A 23 -7.83 -18.65 -7.90
C SER A 23 -7.76 -17.60 -9.01
N ALA A 24 -8.71 -17.61 -9.94
CA ALA A 24 -8.77 -16.62 -11.02
C ALA A 24 -9.02 -15.21 -10.49
N LEU A 25 -9.98 -15.04 -9.58
CA LEU A 25 -10.28 -13.74 -8.94
C LEU A 25 -9.08 -13.18 -8.17
N VAL A 26 -8.39 -14.03 -7.41
CA VAL A 26 -7.18 -13.62 -6.67
C VAL A 26 -6.08 -13.18 -7.65
N HIS A 27 -5.92 -13.88 -8.78
CA HIS A 27 -4.95 -13.49 -9.78
C HIS A 27 -5.26 -12.13 -10.41
N ASP A 28 -6.53 -11.87 -10.71
CA ASP A 28 -6.99 -10.60 -11.27
C ASP A 28 -6.82 -9.43 -10.28
N GLU A 29 -7.13 -9.64 -9.00
CA GLU A 29 -6.93 -8.63 -7.96
C GLU A 29 -5.44 -8.29 -7.79
N ILE A 30 -4.56 -9.31 -7.85
CA ILE A 30 -3.11 -9.11 -7.85
C ILE A 30 -2.65 -8.36 -9.10
N ALA A 31 -3.19 -8.70 -10.27
CA ALA A 31 -2.86 -8.03 -11.52
C ALA A 31 -3.25 -6.55 -11.48
N LEU A 32 -4.43 -6.24 -10.93
CA LEU A 32 -4.93 -4.89 -10.75
C LEU A 32 -4.10 -4.11 -9.72
N ALA A 33 -3.82 -4.69 -8.55
CA ALA A 33 -2.95 -4.08 -7.54
C ALA A 33 -1.55 -3.81 -8.10
N LYS A 34 -1.01 -4.70 -8.94
CA LYS A 34 0.28 -4.50 -9.62
C LYS A 34 0.22 -3.37 -10.64
N ALA A 35 -0.88 -3.23 -11.38
CA ALA A 35 -1.08 -2.13 -12.31
C ALA A 35 -1.17 -0.79 -11.56
N GLN A 36 -1.92 -0.73 -10.46
CA GLN A 36 -2.01 0.45 -9.60
C GLN A 36 -0.65 0.81 -9.00
N LEU A 37 0.09 -0.16 -8.46
CA LEU A 37 1.43 0.06 -7.93
C LEU A 37 2.39 0.60 -9.01
N ARG A 38 2.34 0.06 -10.23
CA ARG A 38 3.15 0.59 -11.35
C ARG A 38 2.78 2.03 -11.69
N GLN A 39 1.48 2.36 -11.67
CA GLN A 39 1.00 3.72 -11.91
C GLN A 39 1.44 4.67 -10.80
N ASP A 40 1.38 4.24 -9.54
CA ASP A 40 1.84 5.00 -8.38
C ASP A 40 3.35 5.23 -8.42
N VAL A 41 4.13 4.20 -8.74
CA VAL A 41 5.59 4.31 -8.93
C VAL A 41 5.91 5.26 -10.08
N LYS A 42 5.20 5.18 -11.20
CA LYS A 42 5.41 6.10 -12.34
C LYS A 42 5.09 7.54 -11.95
N ARG A 43 3.96 7.78 -11.29
CA ARG A 43 3.55 9.12 -10.81
C ARG A 43 4.54 9.67 -9.78
N ALA A 44 4.94 8.85 -8.80
CA ALA A 44 5.94 9.20 -7.81
C ALA A 44 7.31 9.46 -8.45
N GLY A 45 7.72 8.67 -9.44
CA GLY A 45 8.96 8.83 -10.18
C GLY A 45 9.01 10.14 -10.98
N ILE A 46 7.95 10.47 -11.72
CA ILE A 46 7.86 11.73 -12.47
C ILE A 46 7.85 12.92 -11.49
N GLY A 47 7.04 12.85 -10.43
CA GLY A 47 6.94 13.91 -9.43
C GLY A 47 8.26 14.14 -8.70
N SER A 48 8.92 13.08 -8.24
CA SER A 48 10.23 13.18 -7.57
C SER A 48 11.33 13.66 -8.52
N GLY A 49 11.35 13.19 -9.77
CA GLY A 49 12.30 13.66 -10.78
C GLY A 49 12.19 15.16 -11.05
N ALA A 50 10.96 15.66 -11.23
CA ALA A 50 10.71 17.10 -11.41
C ALA A 50 11.13 17.92 -10.19
N PHE A 51 10.88 17.43 -8.97
CA PHE A 51 11.31 18.08 -7.74
C PHE A 51 12.84 18.16 -7.61
N LEU A 52 13.56 17.09 -7.98
CA LEU A 52 15.02 17.08 -7.99
C LEU A 52 15.58 18.07 -9.02
N ALA A 53 15.01 18.10 -10.23
CA ALA A 53 15.40 19.05 -11.27
C ALA A 53 15.13 20.50 -10.84
N ALA A 54 13.96 20.79 -10.28
CA ALA A 54 13.63 22.11 -9.75
C ALA A 54 14.57 22.52 -8.61
N GLY A 55 14.89 21.59 -7.70
CA GLY A 55 15.87 21.81 -6.64
C GLY A 55 17.26 22.13 -7.18
N ALA A 56 17.72 21.40 -8.20
CA ALA A 56 19.01 21.66 -8.85
C ALA A 56 19.05 23.04 -9.50
N VAL A 57 18.01 23.42 -10.25
CA VAL A 57 17.90 24.76 -10.87
C VAL A 57 17.91 25.86 -9.81
N LEU A 58 17.17 25.69 -8.71
CA LEU A 58 17.18 26.64 -7.60
C LEU A 58 18.58 26.80 -6.99
N ILE A 59 19.27 25.70 -6.72
CA ILE A 59 20.65 25.73 -6.17
C ILE A 59 21.60 26.44 -7.14
N PHE A 60 21.55 26.12 -8.43
CA PHE A 60 22.36 26.79 -9.45
C PHE A 60 22.02 28.28 -9.64
N SER A 61 20.79 28.69 -9.31
CA SER A 61 20.36 30.09 -9.40
C SER A 61 20.78 30.95 -8.20
N LEU A 62 21.19 30.34 -7.07
CA LEU A 62 21.56 31.07 -5.84
C LEU A 62 22.68 32.11 -6.02
N PRO A 63 23.77 31.84 -6.79
CA PRO A 63 24.78 32.86 -7.04
C PRO A 63 24.19 34.05 -7.81
N MET A 64 23.37 33.79 -8.83
CA MET A 64 22.73 34.82 -9.63
C MET A 64 21.77 35.67 -8.80
N LEU A 65 20.98 35.04 -7.93
CA LEU A 65 20.11 35.73 -6.97
C LEU A 65 20.92 36.59 -5.99
N SER A 66 22.07 36.09 -5.53
CA SER A 66 22.96 36.83 -4.64
C SER A 66 23.54 38.08 -5.30
N PHE A 67 23.94 38.00 -6.58
CA PHE A 67 24.35 39.16 -7.38
C PHE A 67 23.21 40.16 -7.52
N ALA A 68 22.02 39.70 -7.92
CA ALA A 68 20.85 40.56 -8.10
C ALA A 68 20.49 41.32 -6.82
N LEU A 69 20.47 40.63 -5.67
CA LEU A 69 20.22 41.26 -4.37
C LEU A 69 21.34 42.23 -3.99
N ALA A 70 22.61 41.86 -4.19
CA ALA A 70 23.73 42.71 -3.80
C ALA A 70 23.72 44.03 -4.58
N TYR A 71 23.53 43.98 -5.90
CA TYR A 71 23.41 45.18 -6.74
C TYR A 71 22.12 45.97 -6.44
N GLY A 72 21.02 45.30 -6.12
CA GLY A 72 19.78 45.97 -5.71
C GLY A 72 19.89 46.72 -4.37
N ILE A 73 20.57 46.13 -3.38
CA ILE A 73 20.84 46.79 -2.09
C ILE A 73 21.81 47.96 -2.30
N GLN A 74 22.84 47.75 -3.13
CA GLN A 74 23.84 48.75 -3.46
C GLN A 74 23.22 49.99 -4.10
N SER A 75 22.28 49.82 -5.05
CA SER A 75 21.66 50.94 -5.75
C SER A 75 20.78 51.82 -4.87
N TRP A 76 20.15 51.24 -3.84
CA TRP A 76 19.32 51.98 -2.90
C TRP A 76 20.11 52.59 -1.73
N SER A 77 21.13 51.89 -1.22
CA SER A 77 21.83 52.25 0.02
C SER A 77 23.15 52.99 -0.19
N GLY A 78 23.78 52.83 -1.37
CA GLY A 78 25.12 53.37 -1.65
C GLY A 78 26.23 52.78 -0.77
N TRP A 79 25.99 51.64 -0.12
CA TRP A 79 26.94 50.99 0.81
C TRP A 79 28.17 50.42 0.10
N HIS A 80 29.10 49.82 0.84
CA HIS A 80 30.19 49.09 0.22
C HIS A 80 29.69 47.75 -0.32
N LEU A 81 30.12 47.36 -1.53
CA LEU A 81 29.63 46.17 -2.23
C LEU A 81 29.79 44.88 -1.39
N SER A 82 30.86 44.77 -0.60
CA SER A 82 31.08 43.63 0.31
C SER A 82 29.98 43.48 1.37
N VAL A 83 29.47 44.59 1.91
CA VAL A 83 28.39 44.57 2.90
C VAL A 83 27.10 44.11 2.23
N CYS A 84 26.82 44.57 1.01
CA CYS A 84 25.66 44.14 0.24
C CYS A 84 25.69 42.64 -0.07
N PHE A 85 26.83 42.09 -0.49
CA PHE A 85 26.97 40.65 -0.69
C PHE A 85 26.78 39.84 0.60
N LEU A 86 27.31 40.32 1.72
CA LEU A 86 27.12 39.67 3.01
C LEU A 86 25.64 39.64 3.41
N LEU A 87 24.92 40.74 3.17
CA LEU A 87 23.48 40.85 3.45
C LEU A 87 22.66 39.93 2.54
N SER A 88 22.97 39.88 1.24
CA SER A 88 22.36 38.96 0.28
C SER A 88 22.58 37.50 0.67
N PHE A 89 23.79 37.16 1.12
CA PHE A 89 24.09 35.82 1.63
C PHE A 89 23.27 35.52 2.89
N ALA A 90 23.23 36.43 3.86
CA ALA A 90 22.43 36.27 5.07
C ALA A 90 20.93 36.09 4.77
N ALA A 91 20.40 36.83 3.79
CA ALA A 91 19.02 36.69 3.33
C ALA A 91 18.76 35.29 2.73
N ASN A 92 19.65 34.79 1.87
CA ASN A 92 19.55 33.44 1.31
C ASN A 92 19.62 32.36 2.40
N VAL A 93 20.50 32.52 3.39
CA VAL A 93 20.61 31.60 4.54
C VAL A 93 19.32 31.59 5.35
N LEU A 94 18.73 32.75 5.64
CA LEU A 94 17.45 32.86 6.34
C LEU A 94 16.33 32.10 5.61
N VAL A 95 16.22 32.30 4.30
CA VAL A 95 15.25 31.56 3.47
C VAL A 95 15.52 30.05 3.51
N ALA A 96 16.78 29.63 3.39
CA ALA A 96 17.16 28.22 3.45
C ALA A 96 16.80 27.58 4.79
N VAL A 97 17.04 28.27 5.91
CA VAL A 97 16.66 27.80 7.26
C VAL A 97 15.14 27.65 7.36
N LEU A 98 14.38 28.64 6.87
CA LEU A 98 12.91 28.58 6.92
C LEU A 98 12.36 27.40 6.10
N LEU A 99 12.88 27.19 4.89
CA LEU A 99 12.52 26.04 4.04
C LEU A 99 12.89 24.71 4.73
N ALA A 100 14.06 24.63 5.36
CA ALA A 100 14.48 23.45 6.09
C ALA A 100 13.54 23.13 7.27
N LEU A 101 13.12 24.15 8.04
CA LEU A 101 12.16 23.98 9.13
C LEU A 101 10.81 23.48 8.63
N ILE A 102 10.29 24.03 7.53
CA ILE A 102 9.05 23.56 6.88
C ILE A 102 9.21 22.11 6.44
N GLY A 103 10.31 21.77 5.77
CA GLY A 103 10.60 20.40 5.33
C GLY A 103 10.63 19.42 6.50
N VAL A 104 11.29 19.79 7.60
CA VAL A 104 11.32 18.98 8.83
C VAL A 104 9.92 18.86 9.45
N ALA A 105 9.12 19.92 9.48
CA ALA A 105 7.75 19.87 10.00
C ALA A 105 6.86 18.92 9.19
N PHE A 106 6.94 18.98 7.86
CA PHE A 106 6.24 18.04 6.97
C PHE A 106 6.73 16.61 7.17
N ALA A 107 8.05 16.38 7.24
CA ALA A 107 8.61 15.06 7.49
C ALA A 107 8.17 14.49 8.84
N LYS A 108 8.14 15.31 9.90
CA LYS A 108 7.63 14.90 11.22
C LYS A 108 6.14 14.53 11.14
N LYS A 109 5.32 15.30 10.42
CA LYS A 109 3.89 15.00 10.22
C LYS A 109 3.69 13.68 9.47
N ALA A 110 4.47 13.44 8.41
CA ALA A 110 4.45 12.20 7.65
C ALA A 110 4.88 11.00 8.52
N LYS A 111 5.91 11.14 9.37
CA LYS A 111 6.34 10.09 10.31
C LYS A 111 5.31 9.80 11.41
N LYS A 112 4.58 10.82 11.87
CA LYS A 112 3.51 10.65 12.89
C LYS A 112 2.33 9.86 12.34
N GLY A 113 2.07 9.97 11.04
CA GLY A 113 1.18 9.08 10.30
C GLY A 113 1.78 7.68 10.15
N LYS A 114 1.72 6.86 11.20
CA LYS A 114 2.24 5.47 11.23
C LYS A 114 1.54 4.50 10.24
N GLY A 115 0.74 4.99 9.29
CA GLY A 115 -0.10 4.17 8.40
C GLY A 115 0.72 3.23 7.50
N PRO A 116 1.64 3.72 6.66
CA PRO A 116 2.34 2.88 5.68
C PRO A 116 3.39 1.95 6.30
N GLN A 117 4.02 2.34 7.41
CA GLN A 117 5.04 1.50 8.08
C GLN A 117 4.44 0.38 8.92
N LYS A 118 3.29 0.62 9.57
CA LYS A 118 2.63 -0.44 10.35
C LYS A 118 2.04 -1.52 9.45
N THR A 119 1.47 -1.15 8.31
CA THR A 119 0.88 -2.13 7.38
C THR A 119 1.93 -3.04 6.77
N VAL A 120 3.09 -2.50 6.34
CA VAL A 120 4.20 -3.34 5.85
C VAL A 120 4.84 -4.17 6.95
N ALA A 121 4.93 -3.66 8.19
CA ALA A 121 5.45 -4.44 9.31
C ALA A 121 4.52 -5.62 9.66
N SER A 122 3.21 -5.37 9.80
CA SER A 122 2.24 -6.43 10.06
C SER A 122 2.15 -7.43 8.90
N ALA A 123 2.25 -6.99 7.65
CA ALA A 123 2.27 -7.92 6.51
C ALA A 123 3.50 -8.85 6.52
N LYS A 124 4.68 -8.31 6.89
CA LYS A 124 5.91 -9.12 7.03
C LYS A 124 5.83 -10.08 8.21
N GLU A 125 5.23 -9.66 9.32
CA GLU A 125 5.03 -10.49 10.50
C GLU A 125 4.08 -11.66 10.18
N THR A 126 2.95 -11.40 9.51
CA THR A 126 2.03 -12.45 9.06
C THR A 126 2.71 -13.43 8.10
N ALA A 127 3.53 -12.95 7.16
CA ALA A 127 4.28 -13.82 6.26
C ALA A 127 5.30 -14.70 7.01
N ALA A 128 6.01 -14.14 8.00
CA ALA A 128 6.95 -14.88 8.81
C ALA A 128 6.27 -15.97 9.65
N VAL A 129 5.11 -15.68 10.24
CA VAL A 129 4.32 -16.68 10.97
C VAL A 129 3.87 -17.81 10.04
N LEU A 130 3.36 -17.48 8.85
CA LEU A 130 2.89 -18.48 7.88
C LEU A 130 4.03 -19.35 7.33
N GLN A 131 5.25 -18.82 7.18
CA GLN A 131 6.41 -19.61 6.77
C GLN A 131 6.89 -20.59 7.85
N ASN A 132 6.66 -20.28 9.12
CA ASN A 132 7.07 -21.13 10.25
C ASN A 132 6.04 -22.20 10.62
N VAL A 133 4.83 -22.19 10.04
CA VAL A 133 3.82 -23.21 10.30
C VAL A 133 4.05 -24.43 9.40
N LYS A 134 4.54 -25.53 9.98
CA LYS A 134 4.54 -26.85 9.35
C LYS A 134 3.08 -27.36 9.26
N PRO A 135 2.57 -27.78 8.09
CA PRO A 135 1.24 -28.37 7.97
C PRO A 135 1.15 -29.57 8.91
N HIS A 136 0.34 -29.45 9.98
CA HIS A 136 0.02 -30.60 10.81
C HIS A 136 -1.11 -31.35 10.12
N PRO A 137 -0.87 -32.59 9.63
CA PRO A 137 -1.96 -33.45 9.24
C PRO A 137 -2.76 -33.71 10.51
N ARG A 138 -3.97 -33.16 10.58
CA ARG A 138 -4.94 -33.59 11.60
C ARG A 138 -5.16 -35.08 11.36
N PRO A 139 -4.80 -35.98 12.28
CA PRO A 139 -5.30 -37.34 12.18
C PRO A 139 -6.82 -37.22 12.31
N VAL A 140 -7.52 -37.42 11.20
CA VAL A 140 -8.94 -37.77 11.26
C VAL A 140 -8.98 -39.13 11.94
N THR A 141 -9.08 -39.13 13.27
CA THR A 141 -9.51 -40.32 14.00
C THR A 141 -10.88 -40.67 13.44
N ALA A 142 -10.88 -41.68 12.56
CA ALA A 142 -12.05 -42.47 12.23
C ALA A 142 -12.47 -43.17 13.53
N SER A 143 -13.18 -42.43 14.38
CA SER A 143 -13.88 -42.95 15.54
C SER A 143 -15.35 -42.57 15.40
N THR A 144 -15.94 -43.06 14.30
CA THR A 144 -17.36 -43.41 14.23
C THR A 144 -17.47 -44.86 13.75
N THR A 145 -16.70 -45.76 14.38
CA THR A 145 -17.05 -47.19 14.42
C THR A 145 -17.87 -47.36 15.69
N GLY A 146 -19.19 -47.30 15.53
CA GLY A 146 -20.12 -47.41 16.65
C GLY A 146 -21.45 -46.69 16.46
N LEU A 147 -21.96 -46.56 15.23
CA LEU A 147 -23.41 -46.43 15.05
C LEU A 147 -23.91 -47.81 14.66
N SER A 148 -24.21 -48.62 15.68
CA SER A 148 -25.00 -49.83 15.55
C SER A 148 -26.28 -49.51 14.79
N ILE A 149 -26.47 -50.23 13.69
CA ILE A 149 -27.75 -50.38 13.00
C ILE A 149 -28.73 -50.94 14.05
N GLU A 150 -29.53 -50.08 14.66
CA GLU A 150 -30.74 -50.51 15.36
C GLU A 150 -31.94 -50.17 14.47
N LYS A 151 -32.54 -51.23 13.93
CA LYS A 151 -33.88 -51.21 13.36
C LYS A 151 -34.87 -51.17 14.51
N PRO A 152 -35.85 -50.25 14.47
CA PRO A 152 -37.22 -50.68 14.70
C PRO A 152 -38.11 -50.27 13.52
N ALA A 153 -39.04 -51.16 13.23
CA ALA A 153 -40.13 -50.95 12.31
C ALA A 153 -41.16 -49.98 12.89
N ASP A 154 -41.91 -49.36 11.98
CA ASP A 154 -43.26 -48.83 12.12
C ASP A 154 -43.56 -47.84 13.26
N THR A 155 -43.86 -46.58 12.92
CA THR A 155 -45.25 -46.08 12.81
C THR A 155 -45.31 -44.55 12.73
N ALA A 156 -46.33 -44.10 11.99
CA ALA A 156 -47.09 -42.86 12.18
C ALA A 156 -46.50 -41.52 11.67
N ALA A 157 -46.89 -41.22 10.44
CA ALA A 157 -47.59 -39.99 10.04
C ALA A 157 -47.69 -38.86 11.11
N VAL A 158 -47.05 -37.73 10.84
CA VAL A 158 -47.50 -36.41 11.31
C VAL A 158 -47.60 -35.49 10.10
N ALA A 159 -48.79 -35.47 9.53
CA ALA A 159 -49.33 -34.34 8.81
C ALA A 159 -50.03 -33.40 9.81
N ARG A 160 -50.23 -32.14 9.40
CA ARG A 160 -50.99 -31.02 10.03
C ARG A 160 -50.14 -30.15 10.96
N SER A 161 -50.25 -28.82 10.99
CA SER A 161 -51.10 -27.82 10.30
C SER A 161 -50.71 -26.45 10.88
N SER A 162 -50.92 -25.38 10.09
CA SER A 162 -51.22 -23.98 10.50
C SER A 162 -50.16 -23.22 11.31
N SER A 163 -49.80 -21.97 10.99
CA SER A 163 -50.60 -20.83 10.48
C SER A 163 -49.79 -19.91 9.57
#